data_AF-A0A4Z0YLD7-F1
#
_entry.id   AF-A0A4Z0YLD7-F1
#
_cell.length_a   1.000
_cell.length_b   1.000
_cell.length_c   1.000
_cell.angle_alpha   90.00
_cell.angle_beta   90.00
_cell.angle_gamma   90.00
#
_symmetry.space_group_name_H-M   'P 1'
#
loop_
_entity.id
_entity.type
_entity.pdbx_description
1 polymer ?
#
loop_
_entity_poly.entity_id
_entity_poly.type
_entity_poly.pdbx_seq_one_letter_code
_entity_poly.pdbx_strand_id
1 'polypeptide(L)'
;MKTPTFLILGHAIFGFSTVFADVTTTIVASSNYGVWEGWGTSLAWWAVAFGDRDDLADAVFSLKDATVNGVKLPGLGMNIVRYNAGATSANSINGESITKSPKVSPSRLVDGYWVDWTSSDPASSSWLWSTDAKQRTMMQKAKSRGANIFELFSNSPMWWMLYNHNPSGSDGGSSDNLQTWNQQQFAVYLSTIALYAKNNWGITFYSVEAFNEPSANWWNGLTGTQEGCHFNVATQQNVLPYLRSELNSRGLSSVLVSASDENSYDAAVATWKGLNATAKATVGQINVHGYQYAKGDRAGLYQQAVSSGKKLWNSEYGESDATGSQLISNVILDFRWLHPTAWVYWQIIDGGGWGLITGDNVAGTLSGPTQKYFVLAQLTRHIRPGMRILDSGCDYAIAAYDATAHKLVIVAVNWGDAQYLNFDLSKFATPGQSGATINVGALK
;
A
#
# COMPACT_ATOMS: atom_id res chain seq x y z
N MET A 1 -58.57 -29.35 -50.31
CA MET A 1 -58.09 -29.13 -48.92
C MET A 1 -57.17 -30.27 -48.56
N LYS A 2 -55.85 -30.01 -48.53
CA LYS A 2 -54.84 -30.98 -48.10
C LYS A 2 -54.03 -30.30 -46.99
N THR A 3 -54.10 -30.87 -45.80
CA THR A 3 -53.38 -30.49 -44.59
C THR A 3 -51.90 -30.83 -44.75
N PRO A 4 -50.94 -29.94 -44.41
CA PRO A 4 -49.55 -30.35 -44.29
C PRO A 4 -49.28 -30.90 -42.88
N THR A 5 -48.66 -32.08 -42.86
CA THR A 5 -48.15 -32.77 -41.68
C THR A 5 -46.94 -32.00 -41.12
N PHE A 6 -46.99 -31.60 -39.85
CA PHE A 6 -45.82 -31.08 -39.13
C PHE A 6 -44.96 -32.24 -38.66
N LEU A 7 -43.70 -32.29 -39.11
CA LEU A 7 -42.66 -33.16 -38.57
C LEU A 7 -42.03 -32.42 -37.37
N ILE A 8 -42.23 -32.93 -36.15
CA ILE A 8 -41.53 -32.45 -34.95
C ILE A 8 -40.19 -33.20 -34.88
N LEU A 9 -39.07 -32.53 -35.21
CA LEU A 9 -37.74 -33.01 -34.82
C LEU A 9 -37.45 -32.52 -33.40
N GLY A 10 -37.63 -33.40 -32.41
CA GLY A 10 -37.13 -33.18 -31.06
C GLY A 10 -35.59 -33.18 -31.08
N HIS A 11 -34.98 -32.00 -30.98
CA HIS A 11 -33.57 -31.90 -30.67
C HIS A 11 -33.40 -32.18 -29.17
N ALA A 12 -32.85 -33.34 -28.84
CA ALA A 12 -32.29 -33.59 -27.53
C ALA A 12 -31.11 -32.63 -27.33
N ILE A 13 -31.30 -31.59 -26.53
CA ILE A 13 -30.20 -30.79 -26.01
C ILE A 13 -29.50 -31.68 -24.98
N PHE A 14 -28.45 -32.38 -25.41
CA PHE A 14 -27.51 -32.96 -24.48
C PHE A 14 -26.86 -31.80 -23.72
N GLY A 15 -27.15 -31.72 -22.41
CA GLY A 15 -26.41 -30.87 -21.51
C GLY A 15 -24.97 -31.38 -21.47
N PHE A 16 -24.09 -30.73 -22.23
CA PHE A 16 -22.66 -30.92 -22.05
C PHE A 16 -22.30 -30.23 -20.73
N SER A 17 -22.07 -31.03 -19.69
CA SER A 17 -21.29 -30.58 -18.54
C SER A 17 -19.94 -30.11 -19.09
N THR A 18 -19.65 -28.82 -18.97
CA THR A 18 -18.32 -28.30 -19.27
C THR A 18 -17.36 -28.87 -18.23
N VAL A 19 -16.63 -29.94 -18.59
CA VAL A 19 -15.49 -30.40 -17.80
C VAL A 19 -14.38 -29.38 -18.03
N PHE A 20 -14.09 -28.55 -17.02
CA PHE A 20 -12.90 -27.71 -17.06
C PHE A 20 -11.67 -28.63 -17.09
N ALA A 21 -10.85 -28.49 -18.13
CA ALA A 21 -9.62 -29.26 -18.27
C ALA A 21 -8.59 -28.78 -17.25
N ASP A 22 -7.83 -29.73 -16.69
CA ASP A 22 -6.68 -29.44 -15.85
C ASP A 22 -5.73 -28.46 -16.54
N VAL A 23 -5.24 -27.45 -15.80
CA VAL A 23 -4.29 -26.46 -16.33
C VAL A 23 -2.87 -26.83 -15.94
N THR A 24 -1.90 -26.51 -16.81
CA THR A 24 -0.48 -26.71 -16.57
C THR A 24 0.29 -25.43 -16.89
N THR A 25 1.19 -25.03 -15.99
CA THR A 25 2.16 -23.95 -16.22
C THR A 25 3.57 -24.41 -15.86
N THR A 26 4.58 -23.79 -16.47
CA THR A 26 6.00 -23.97 -16.11
C THR A 26 6.47 -22.74 -15.35
N ILE A 27 6.99 -22.94 -14.13
CA ILE A 27 7.64 -21.86 -13.39
C ILE A 27 8.97 -21.53 -14.07
N VAL A 28 9.20 -20.27 -14.43
CA VAL A 28 10.41 -19.86 -15.17
C VAL A 28 11.56 -19.69 -14.18
N ALA A 29 12.27 -20.79 -13.87
CA ALA A 29 13.32 -20.84 -12.85
C ALA A 29 14.48 -19.83 -13.05
N SER A 30 14.73 -19.39 -14.29
CA SER A 30 15.75 -18.40 -14.65
C SER A 30 15.30 -16.95 -14.51
N SER A 31 14.01 -16.70 -14.33
CA SER A 31 13.48 -15.34 -14.17
C SER A 31 13.92 -14.73 -12.84
N ASN A 32 13.91 -13.39 -12.79
CA ASN A 32 14.22 -12.64 -11.59
C ASN A 32 13.54 -11.27 -11.66
N TYR A 33 12.44 -11.11 -10.94
CA TYR A 33 11.71 -9.84 -10.82
C TYR A 33 12.10 -9.04 -9.57
N GLY A 34 13.24 -9.37 -8.97
CA GLY A 34 13.78 -8.69 -7.80
C GLY A 34 13.66 -9.51 -6.51
N VAL A 35 14.24 -8.94 -5.46
CA VAL A 35 14.19 -9.51 -4.10
C VAL A 35 13.00 -8.89 -3.37
N TRP A 36 12.14 -9.74 -2.83
CA TRP A 36 10.97 -9.33 -2.08
C TRP A 36 11.39 -8.61 -0.79
N GLU A 37 10.95 -7.37 -0.65
CA GLU A 37 11.17 -6.54 0.54
C GLU A 37 10.09 -6.83 1.59
N GLY A 38 8.85 -7.09 1.15
CA GLY A 38 7.82 -7.51 2.09
C GLY A 38 6.39 -7.09 1.77
N TRP A 39 5.58 -7.30 2.79
CA TRP A 39 4.17 -6.93 2.81
C TRP A 39 3.93 -5.89 3.89
N GLY A 40 3.04 -4.94 3.63
CA GLY A 40 2.76 -3.88 4.58
C GLY A 40 1.31 -3.43 4.67
N THR A 41 1.12 -2.47 5.55
CA THR A 41 -0.11 -1.69 5.66
C THR A 41 0.21 -0.24 6.01
N SER A 42 -0.68 0.68 5.64
CA SER A 42 -0.73 2.02 6.20
C SER A 42 -1.28 2.01 7.62
N LEU A 43 -0.76 2.90 8.46
CA LEU A 43 -1.32 3.22 9.78
C LEU A 43 -2.43 4.27 9.71
N ALA A 44 -2.57 4.96 8.57
CA ALA A 44 -3.75 5.74 8.27
C ALA A 44 -4.97 4.80 8.15
N TRP A 45 -6.12 5.08 8.74
CA TRP A 45 -6.28 5.83 10.00
C TRP A 45 -6.64 4.92 11.17
N TRP A 46 -6.79 3.63 10.91
CA TRP A 46 -7.15 2.64 11.93
C TRP A 46 -6.23 2.68 13.14
N ALA A 47 -4.93 2.99 12.98
CA ALA A 47 -4.01 3.06 14.10
C ALA A 47 -4.16 4.36 14.92
N VAL A 48 -4.79 5.41 14.39
CA VAL A 48 -5.25 6.55 15.20
C VAL A 48 -6.34 6.10 16.18
N ALA A 49 -7.24 5.23 15.75
CA ALA A 49 -8.31 4.71 16.61
C ALA A 49 -7.82 3.60 17.56
N PHE A 50 -7.05 2.65 17.04
CA PHE A 50 -6.78 1.35 17.68
C PHE A 50 -5.28 1.08 17.94
N GLY A 51 -4.42 2.08 17.80
CA GLY A 51 -2.97 1.87 17.82
C GLY A 51 -2.37 1.38 19.14
N ASP A 52 -3.14 1.39 20.22
CA ASP A 52 -2.79 0.85 21.53
C ASP A 52 -3.06 -0.66 21.68
N ARG A 53 -3.78 -1.28 20.73
CA ARG A 53 -4.17 -2.70 20.81
C ARG A 53 -3.07 -3.68 20.42
N ASP A 54 -2.69 -4.55 21.35
CA ASP A 54 -1.70 -5.60 21.11
C ASP A 54 -2.22 -6.75 20.23
N ASP A 55 -3.47 -7.13 20.37
CA ASP A 55 -4.04 -8.24 19.59
C ASP A 55 -4.12 -7.91 18.09
N LEU A 56 -4.41 -6.65 17.74
CA LEU A 56 -4.31 -6.17 16.36
C LEU A 56 -2.85 -6.14 15.88
N ALA A 57 -1.91 -5.69 16.71
CA ALA A 57 -0.50 -5.71 16.36
C ALA A 57 0.00 -7.15 16.12
N ASP A 58 -0.43 -8.11 16.93
CA ASP A 58 -0.14 -9.54 16.75
C ASP A 58 -0.76 -10.09 15.46
N ALA A 59 -2.02 -9.75 15.18
CA ALA A 59 -2.72 -10.18 13.97
C ALA A 59 -2.09 -9.63 12.68
N VAL A 60 -1.47 -8.45 12.71
CA VAL A 60 -0.96 -7.79 11.50
C VAL A 60 0.54 -8.03 11.32
N PHE A 61 1.35 -7.84 12.36
CA PHE A 61 2.81 -7.78 12.24
C PHE A 61 3.53 -9.02 12.72
N SER A 62 2.84 -9.93 13.42
CA SER A 62 3.43 -11.20 13.86
C SER A 62 3.00 -12.36 12.97
N LEU A 63 3.78 -13.45 12.96
CA LEU A 63 3.37 -14.73 12.36
C LEU A 63 2.57 -15.63 13.33
N LYS A 64 2.38 -15.18 14.58
CA LYS A 64 1.64 -15.93 15.60
C LYS A 64 0.14 -15.77 15.38
N ASP A 65 -0.63 -16.76 15.81
CA ASP A 65 -2.08 -16.61 15.85
C ASP A 65 -2.45 -15.54 16.89
N ALA A 66 -3.43 -14.72 16.57
CA ALA A 66 -3.98 -13.68 17.44
C ALA A 66 -5.49 -13.89 17.61
N THR A 67 -6.07 -13.45 18.73
CA THR A 67 -7.53 -13.47 18.91
C THR A 67 -8.04 -12.04 18.90
N VAL A 68 -8.73 -11.66 17.84
CA VAL A 68 -9.31 -10.31 17.67
C VAL A 68 -10.82 -10.44 17.71
N ASN A 69 -11.45 -9.69 18.63
CA ASN A 69 -12.91 -9.69 18.81
C ASN A 69 -13.51 -11.11 18.96
N GLY A 70 -12.82 -11.99 19.68
CA GLY A 70 -13.24 -13.38 19.89
C GLY A 70 -12.97 -14.33 18.72
N VAL A 71 -12.42 -13.85 17.60
CA VAL A 71 -12.08 -14.66 16.42
C VAL A 71 -10.58 -14.91 16.37
N LYS A 72 -10.19 -16.17 16.20
CA LYS A 72 -8.78 -16.55 16.03
C LYS A 72 -8.33 -16.25 14.59
N LEU A 73 -7.29 -15.44 14.45
CA LEU A 73 -6.71 -15.00 13.19
C LEU A 73 -5.27 -15.50 13.05
N PRO A 74 -4.87 -16.06 11.90
CA PRO A 74 -3.47 -16.32 11.63
C PRO A 74 -2.72 -15.00 11.38
N GLY A 75 -1.75 -14.65 12.23
CA GLY A 75 -1.01 -13.40 12.07
C GLY A 75 -0.37 -13.25 10.68
N LEU A 76 -0.50 -12.07 10.08
CA LEU A 76 -0.07 -11.83 8.69
C LEU A 76 1.46 -11.72 8.56
N GLY A 77 2.17 -11.37 9.65
CA GLY A 77 3.61 -11.18 9.64
C GLY A 77 4.08 -10.09 8.67
N MET A 78 3.26 -9.06 8.44
CA MET A 78 3.65 -7.89 7.65
C MET A 78 4.89 -7.24 8.28
N ASN A 79 5.83 -6.81 7.44
CA ASN A 79 7.10 -6.24 7.90
C ASN A 79 7.34 -4.80 7.44
N ILE A 80 6.42 -4.27 6.63
CA ILE A 80 6.43 -2.89 6.15
C ILE A 80 5.32 -2.11 6.86
N VAL A 81 5.66 -0.94 7.38
CA VAL A 81 4.72 0.01 8.00
C VAL A 81 4.80 1.34 7.28
N ARG A 82 3.68 1.83 6.73
CA ARG A 82 3.58 3.22 6.24
C ARG A 82 2.97 4.08 7.34
N TYR A 83 3.73 5.04 7.86
CA TYR A 83 3.36 5.93 8.95
C TYR A 83 2.95 7.29 8.40
N ASN A 84 1.70 7.72 8.64
CA ASN A 84 1.15 8.96 8.11
C ASN A 84 1.56 10.16 8.97
N ALA A 85 2.38 11.04 8.41
CA ALA A 85 2.66 12.37 8.95
C ALA A 85 1.41 13.24 8.85
N GLY A 86 0.78 13.51 9.99
CA GLY A 86 -0.45 14.27 10.07
C GLY A 86 -0.33 15.70 9.55
N ALA A 87 -1.47 16.24 9.13
CA ALA A 87 -1.61 17.57 8.55
C ALA A 87 -2.36 18.55 9.46
N THR A 88 -2.95 18.08 10.58
CA THR A 88 -3.81 18.90 11.43
C THR A 88 -3.16 19.36 12.72
N SER A 89 -3.70 20.42 13.32
CA SER A 89 -3.49 20.72 14.72
C SER A 89 -4.65 21.59 15.22
N ALA A 90 -4.84 21.63 16.54
CA ALA A 90 -5.95 22.35 17.15
C ALA A 90 -5.64 23.82 17.49
N ASN A 91 -4.40 24.27 17.33
CA ASN A 91 -3.99 25.62 17.68
C ASN A 91 -4.43 26.65 16.63
N SER A 92 -4.37 27.92 17.03
CA SER A 92 -4.51 29.08 16.14
C SER A 92 -3.19 29.85 16.08
N ILE A 93 -2.87 30.42 14.91
CA ILE A 93 -1.64 31.18 14.67
C ILE A 93 -2.06 32.52 14.09
N ASN A 94 -1.75 33.63 14.77
CA ASN A 94 -2.12 34.98 14.33
C ASN A 94 -3.62 35.16 13.98
N GLY A 95 -4.51 34.46 14.67
CA GLY A 95 -5.96 34.49 14.43
C GLY A 95 -6.45 33.54 13.34
N GLU A 96 -5.56 32.81 12.67
CA GLU A 96 -5.89 31.79 11.69
C GLU A 96 -5.92 30.41 12.36
N SER A 97 -6.80 29.53 11.87
CA SER A 97 -6.95 28.15 12.34
C SER A 97 -7.16 27.24 11.14
N ILE A 98 -6.99 25.93 11.35
CA ILE A 98 -7.36 24.91 10.38
C ILE A 98 -8.80 25.09 9.86
N THR A 99 -8.96 25.01 8.54
CA THR A 99 -10.26 24.87 7.88
C THR A 99 -10.55 23.38 7.69
N LYS A 100 -11.75 22.93 8.05
CA LYS A 100 -12.17 21.53 7.91
C LYS A 100 -13.32 21.42 6.91
N SER A 101 -13.18 20.53 5.93
CA SER A 101 -14.25 20.22 4.97
C SER A 101 -15.50 19.71 5.72
N PRO A 102 -16.72 20.10 5.35
CA PRO A 102 -17.94 19.72 6.09
C PRO A 102 -18.18 18.21 6.22
N LYS A 103 -17.64 17.41 5.30
CA LYS A 103 -17.80 15.94 5.25
C LYS A 103 -16.57 15.17 5.71
N VAL A 104 -15.53 15.85 6.20
CA VAL A 104 -14.33 15.17 6.65
C VAL A 104 -14.64 14.32 7.88
N SER A 105 -14.24 13.06 7.84
CA SER A 105 -14.38 12.20 9.02
C SER A 105 -13.32 12.58 10.06
N PRO A 106 -13.67 12.75 11.36
CA PRO A 106 -12.70 13.07 12.40
C PRO A 106 -11.57 12.04 12.51
N SER A 107 -11.84 10.76 12.25
CA SER A 107 -10.81 9.72 12.24
C SER A 107 -9.78 9.89 11.13
N ARG A 108 -10.09 10.70 10.11
CA ARG A 108 -9.25 10.93 8.92
C ARG A 108 -8.47 12.24 8.97
N LEU A 109 -8.51 12.92 10.12
CA LEU A 109 -7.70 14.09 10.45
C LEU A 109 -6.64 13.63 11.44
N VAL A 110 -5.38 13.67 11.01
CA VAL A 110 -4.24 13.21 11.81
C VAL A 110 -3.47 14.43 12.26
N ASP A 111 -3.25 14.52 13.57
CA ASP A 111 -2.48 15.62 14.11
C ASP A 111 -1.00 15.53 13.71
N GLY A 112 -0.49 16.62 13.17
CA GLY A 112 0.89 16.81 12.78
C GLY A 112 1.73 17.49 13.87
N TYR A 113 3.05 17.37 13.72
CA TYR A 113 4.01 17.74 14.76
C TYR A 113 4.40 19.20 14.78
N TRP A 114 4.35 19.89 13.63
CA TRP A 114 4.82 21.26 13.48
C TRP A 114 3.62 22.20 13.52
N VAL A 115 3.23 22.59 14.74
CA VAL A 115 1.92 23.19 15.01
C VAL A 115 1.85 24.65 14.60
N ASP A 116 2.97 25.35 14.43
CA ASP A 116 3.01 26.71 13.91
C ASP A 116 4.29 27.06 13.14
N TRP A 117 4.25 28.12 12.34
CA TRP A 117 5.37 28.57 11.50
C TRP A 117 6.40 29.46 12.21
N THR A 118 6.27 29.70 13.52
CA THR A 118 7.10 30.71 14.21
C THR A 118 8.56 30.27 14.37
N SER A 119 8.82 28.96 14.33
CA SER A 119 10.16 28.39 14.40
C SER A 119 10.24 27.03 13.71
N SER A 120 11.30 26.82 12.92
CA SER A 120 11.64 25.51 12.36
C SER A 120 12.54 24.67 13.27
N ASP A 121 12.90 25.17 14.47
CA ASP A 121 13.68 24.42 15.44
C ASP A 121 12.81 23.36 16.14
N PRO A 122 13.09 22.04 16.00
CA PRO A 122 12.33 20.97 16.61
C PRO A 122 12.33 20.97 18.15
N ALA A 123 13.21 21.75 18.80
CA ALA A 123 13.24 21.93 20.24
C ALA A 123 12.33 23.08 20.73
N SER A 124 11.80 23.90 19.81
CA SER A 124 10.93 25.02 20.15
C SER A 124 9.48 24.60 20.40
N SER A 125 8.67 25.52 20.94
CA SER A 125 7.24 25.29 21.17
C SER A 125 6.40 25.13 19.90
N SER A 126 6.96 25.45 18.73
CA SER A 126 6.32 25.20 17.43
C SER A 126 6.21 23.70 17.12
N TRP A 127 6.89 22.82 17.87
CA TRP A 127 6.84 21.38 17.68
C TRP A 127 6.22 20.65 18.87
N LEU A 128 5.15 19.89 18.62
CA LEU A 128 4.41 19.14 19.64
C LEU A 128 4.55 17.62 19.44
N TRP A 129 5.65 17.06 19.91
CA TRP A 129 5.99 15.63 19.75
C TRP A 129 5.08 14.64 20.50
N SER A 130 4.22 15.13 21.41
CA SER A 130 3.25 14.31 22.13
C SER A 130 2.03 13.94 21.29
N THR A 131 1.72 14.70 20.24
CA THR A 131 0.56 14.44 19.36
C THR A 131 0.65 13.10 18.64
N ASP A 132 -0.43 12.54 18.07
CA ASP A 132 -0.47 11.26 17.30
C ASP A 132 0.00 9.99 18.05
N ALA A 133 -0.18 9.96 19.39
CA ALA A 133 0.41 8.92 20.24
C ALA A 133 0.06 7.47 19.82
N LYS A 134 -1.15 7.25 19.28
CA LYS A 134 -1.65 5.91 18.94
C LYS A 134 -0.98 5.33 17.69
N GLN A 135 -0.81 6.07 16.60
CA GLN A 135 -0.08 5.54 15.44
C GLN A 135 1.38 5.25 15.81
N ARG A 136 2.05 6.13 16.57
CA ARG A 136 3.41 5.85 17.07
C ARG A 136 3.46 4.58 17.92
N THR A 137 2.47 4.38 18.78
CA THR A 137 2.36 3.16 19.59
C THR A 137 2.25 1.92 18.71
N MET A 138 1.40 1.94 17.67
CA MET A 138 1.28 0.82 16.74
C MET A 138 2.57 0.58 15.95
N MET A 139 3.25 1.64 15.50
CA MET A 139 4.54 1.54 14.82
C MET A 139 5.61 0.86 15.71
N GLN A 140 5.66 1.19 17.00
CA GLN A 140 6.54 0.51 17.97
C GLN A 140 6.15 -0.95 18.19
N LYS A 141 4.84 -1.23 18.30
CA LYS A 141 4.32 -2.60 18.42
C LYS A 141 4.62 -3.45 17.18
N ALA A 142 4.57 -2.85 15.99
CA ALA A 142 4.93 -3.50 14.74
C ALA A 142 6.43 -3.85 14.74
N LYS A 143 7.29 -2.90 15.12
CA LYS A 143 8.74 -3.12 15.24
C LYS A 143 9.07 -4.27 16.18
N SER A 144 8.46 -4.30 17.37
CA SER A 144 8.71 -5.36 18.36
C SER A 144 8.24 -6.75 17.89
N ARG A 145 7.38 -6.81 16.87
CA ARG A 145 6.86 -8.04 16.25
C ARG A 145 7.58 -8.45 14.97
N GLY A 146 8.61 -7.70 14.57
CA GLY A 146 9.48 -8.04 13.44
C GLY A 146 9.33 -7.15 12.22
N ALA A 147 8.48 -6.10 12.26
CA ALA A 147 8.51 -5.08 11.22
C ALA A 147 9.86 -4.37 11.20
N ASN A 148 10.45 -4.26 10.01
CA ASN A 148 11.82 -3.81 9.84
C ASN A 148 11.98 -2.78 8.70
N ILE A 149 10.90 -2.50 7.97
CA ILE A 149 10.85 -1.46 6.94
C ILE A 149 9.75 -0.49 7.33
N PHE A 150 10.11 0.80 7.39
CA PHE A 150 9.20 1.87 7.78
C PHE A 150 9.27 2.96 6.72
N GLU A 151 8.14 3.37 6.17
CA GLU A 151 8.05 4.54 5.30
C GLU A 151 7.29 5.65 6.02
N LEU A 152 7.83 6.86 6.00
CA LEU A 152 7.10 8.07 6.39
C LEU A 152 6.39 8.59 5.14
N PHE A 153 5.08 8.75 5.18
CA PHE A 153 4.35 9.36 4.07
C PHE A 153 3.41 10.46 4.58
N SER A 154 2.85 11.27 3.70
CA SER A 154 1.94 12.35 4.08
C SER A 154 0.79 12.46 3.08
N ASN A 155 -0.44 12.46 3.59
CA ASN A 155 -1.61 12.76 2.77
C ASN A 155 -1.70 14.24 2.38
N SER A 156 -1.19 15.13 3.24
CA SER A 156 -1.27 16.58 3.05
C SER A 156 -0.23 17.33 3.88
N PRO A 157 0.31 18.46 3.40
CA PRO A 157 1.11 19.37 4.23
C PRO A 157 0.34 19.88 5.46
N MET A 158 1.04 20.36 6.49
CA MET A 158 0.42 21.02 7.64
C MET A 158 -0.56 22.09 7.18
N TRP A 159 -1.74 22.18 7.81
CA TRP A 159 -2.83 23.06 7.37
C TRP A 159 -2.38 24.51 7.12
N TRP A 160 -1.49 25.05 7.95
CA TRP A 160 -1.00 26.41 7.82
C TRP A 160 -0.04 26.63 6.64
N MET A 161 0.42 25.56 6.01
CA MET A 161 1.19 25.61 4.77
C MET A 161 0.31 25.81 3.53
N LEU A 162 -1.01 25.70 3.68
CA LEU A 162 -1.96 25.61 2.56
C LEU A 162 -2.65 26.94 2.30
N TYR A 163 -2.95 27.24 1.04
CA TYR A 163 -3.59 28.52 0.65
C TYR A 163 -4.93 28.77 1.34
N ASN A 164 -5.74 27.73 1.55
CA ASN A 164 -7.07 27.81 2.17
C ASN A 164 -7.12 27.26 3.61
N HIS A 165 -5.96 26.92 4.19
CA HIS A 165 -5.86 26.28 5.50
C HIS A 165 -6.59 24.93 5.64
N ASN A 166 -7.00 24.31 4.52
CA ASN A 166 -7.74 23.05 4.54
C ASN A 166 -6.89 21.88 4.02
N PRO A 167 -6.57 20.91 4.90
CA PRO A 167 -5.74 19.77 4.51
C PRO A 167 -6.46 18.74 3.63
N SER A 168 -7.72 18.96 3.26
CA SER A 168 -8.45 18.12 2.28
C SER A 168 -8.21 18.53 0.82
N GLY A 169 -7.46 19.62 0.60
CA GLY A 169 -7.05 20.10 -0.72
C GLY A 169 -7.65 21.46 -1.10
N SER A 170 -7.41 21.90 -2.34
CA SER A 170 -7.89 23.18 -2.83
C SER A 170 -9.40 23.16 -3.06
N ASP A 171 -10.06 24.31 -3.06
CA ASP A 171 -11.52 24.37 -3.25
C ASP A 171 -11.96 23.85 -4.64
N GLY A 172 -11.04 23.86 -5.61
CA GLY A 172 -11.23 23.33 -6.97
C GLY A 172 -10.83 21.87 -7.16
N GLY A 173 -10.26 21.18 -6.15
CA GLY A 173 -9.93 19.75 -6.24
C GLY A 173 -8.66 19.38 -7.01
N SER A 174 -8.23 20.23 -7.95
CA SER A 174 -7.30 19.90 -9.03
C SER A 174 -6.16 20.91 -9.20
N SER A 175 -5.99 21.79 -8.21
CA SER A 175 -4.92 22.79 -8.18
C SER A 175 -4.08 22.61 -6.94
N ASP A 176 -2.78 22.94 -7.05
CA ASP A 176 -1.87 22.97 -5.91
C ASP A 176 -2.49 23.74 -4.75
N ASN A 177 -2.51 23.14 -3.57
CA ASN A 177 -2.95 23.82 -2.36
C ASN A 177 -1.77 24.25 -1.46
N LEU A 178 -0.58 23.69 -1.67
CA LEU A 178 0.63 24.09 -0.96
C LEU A 178 1.11 25.46 -1.43
N GLN A 179 1.26 26.39 -0.49
CA GLN A 179 1.80 27.72 -0.77
C GLN A 179 3.22 27.61 -1.31
N THR A 180 3.55 28.41 -2.33
CA THR A 180 4.86 28.34 -3.01
C THR A 180 6.05 28.54 -2.06
N TRP A 181 5.93 29.45 -1.09
CA TRP A 181 6.96 29.69 -0.07
C TRP A 181 7.08 28.57 0.98
N ASN A 182 6.10 27.67 1.05
CA ASN A 182 6.11 26.53 1.96
C ASN A 182 6.56 25.21 1.31
N GLN A 183 6.93 25.19 0.03
CA GLN A 183 7.43 23.98 -0.62
C GLN A 183 8.68 23.40 0.05
N GLN A 184 9.66 24.24 0.42
CA GLN A 184 10.81 23.78 1.19
C GLN A 184 10.44 23.50 2.66
N GLN A 185 9.52 24.26 3.25
CA GLN A 185 9.09 24.01 4.63
C GLN A 185 8.40 22.65 4.77
N PHE A 186 7.64 22.21 3.76
CA PHE A 186 7.08 20.87 3.76
C PHE A 186 8.16 19.77 3.75
N ALA A 187 9.26 19.97 3.01
CA ALA A 187 10.43 19.10 3.08
C ALA A 187 11.13 19.13 4.45
N VAL A 188 11.23 20.31 5.09
CA VAL A 188 11.72 20.46 6.47
C VAL A 188 10.86 19.67 7.44
N TYR A 189 9.54 19.71 7.28
CA TYR A 189 8.59 19.00 8.13
C TYR A 189 8.85 17.50 8.16
N LEU A 190 8.81 16.85 6.99
CA LEU A 190 8.97 15.41 6.87
C LEU A 190 10.38 14.96 7.30
N SER A 191 11.42 15.70 6.89
CA SER A 191 12.81 15.35 7.25
C SER A 191 13.08 15.49 8.75
N THR A 192 12.41 16.44 9.41
CA THR A 192 12.53 16.64 10.85
C THR A 192 11.80 15.55 11.64
N ILE A 193 10.63 15.10 11.19
CA ILE A 193 9.98 13.91 11.75
C ILE A 193 10.89 12.70 11.59
N ALA A 194 11.49 12.50 10.42
CA ALA A 194 12.37 11.36 10.17
C ALA A 194 13.59 11.34 11.11
N LEU A 195 14.22 12.50 11.33
CA LEU A 195 15.33 12.62 12.27
C LEU A 195 14.87 12.41 13.71
N TYR A 196 13.74 13.00 14.09
CA TYR A 196 13.20 12.88 15.45
C TYR A 196 12.85 11.43 15.77
N ALA A 197 12.22 10.71 14.83
CA ALA A 197 11.90 9.30 14.97
C ALA A 197 13.16 8.44 15.17
N LYS A 198 14.23 8.73 14.41
CA LYS A 198 15.51 8.03 14.56
C LYS A 198 16.11 8.22 15.94
N ASN A 199 16.15 9.46 16.41
CA ASN A 199 16.85 9.82 17.65
C ASN A 199 16.04 9.49 18.91
N ASN A 200 14.71 9.58 18.86
CA ASN A 200 13.86 9.52 20.05
C ASN A 200 12.94 8.30 20.10
N TRP A 201 12.60 7.72 18.95
CA TRP A 201 11.71 6.55 18.88
C TRP A 201 12.45 5.28 18.45
N GLY A 202 13.75 5.40 18.11
CA GLY A 202 14.53 4.30 17.57
C GLY A 202 13.99 3.78 16.23
N ILE A 203 13.23 4.58 15.48
CA ILE A 203 12.71 4.22 14.16
C ILE A 203 13.56 4.93 13.11
N THR A 204 14.29 4.18 12.30
CA THR A 204 14.93 4.72 11.10
C THR A 204 14.02 4.41 9.93
N PHE A 205 13.46 5.45 9.31
CA PHE A 205 12.68 5.28 8.09
C PHE A 205 13.58 4.80 6.96
N TYR A 206 13.06 3.87 6.19
CA TYR A 206 13.64 3.33 4.98
C TYR A 206 13.47 4.32 3.81
N SER A 207 12.29 4.94 3.72
CA SER A 207 11.93 5.95 2.73
C SER A 207 11.04 7.06 3.32
N VAL A 208 11.02 8.21 2.65
CA VAL A 208 10.07 9.31 2.88
C VAL A 208 9.35 9.63 1.57
N GLU A 209 8.03 9.65 1.61
CA GLU A 209 7.12 10.03 0.51
C GLU A 209 6.41 11.35 0.88
N ALA A 210 6.43 12.31 -0.03
CA ALA A 210 5.83 13.63 0.21
C ALA A 210 4.40 13.76 -0.34
N PHE A 211 3.98 12.81 -1.17
CA PHE A 211 2.75 12.91 -1.93
C PHE A 211 1.83 11.72 -1.66
N ASN A 212 0.54 11.93 -1.85
CA ASN A 212 -0.46 10.86 -1.88
C ASN A 212 -1.46 11.18 -2.99
N GLU A 213 -1.44 10.39 -4.04
CA GLU A 213 -2.25 10.58 -5.26
C GLU A 213 -2.20 12.02 -5.80
N PRO A 214 -1.01 12.57 -6.07
CA PRO A 214 -0.85 14.01 -6.29
C PRO A 214 -1.54 14.52 -7.56
N SER A 215 -1.67 13.71 -8.60
CA SER A 215 -2.36 14.13 -9.84
C SER A 215 -3.88 14.07 -9.74
N ALA A 216 -4.43 13.49 -8.67
CA ALA A 216 -5.87 13.35 -8.48
C ALA A 216 -6.60 14.70 -8.48
N ASN A 217 -7.82 14.71 -9.01
CA ASN A 217 -8.67 15.91 -9.07
C ASN A 217 -9.78 15.92 -8.01
N TRP A 218 -9.76 14.98 -7.05
CA TRP A 218 -10.76 14.84 -5.99
C TRP A 218 -10.34 15.39 -4.62
N TRP A 219 -9.12 15.91 -4.49
CA TRP A 219 -8.64 16.56 -3.25
C TRP A 219 -9.25 17.95 -3.08
N ASN A 220 -10.52 17.97 -2.65
CA ASN A 220 -11.35 19.16 -2.61
C ASN A 220 -11.62 19.67 -1.18
N GLY A 221 -11.27 20.93 -0.90
CA GLY A 221 -11.47 21.57 0.41
C GLY A 221 -12.95 21.82 0.81
N LEU A 222 -13.88 21.82 -0.15
CA LEU A 222 -15.31 22.05 0.12
C LEU A 222 -16.10 20.75 0.29
N THR A 223 -15.64 19.66 -0.32
CA THR A 223 -16.38 18.38 -0.34
C THR A 223 -15.58 17.18 0.14
N GLY A 224 -14.28 17.36 0.44
CA GLY A 224 -13.36 16.31 0.83
C GLY A 224 -13.79 15.58 2.11
N THR A 225 -13.45 14.31 2.16
CA THR A 225 -13.82 13.40 3.26
C THR A 225 -12.60 12.99 4.12
N GLN A 226 -11.40 13.43 3.73
CA GLN A 226 -10.11 13.07 4.32
C GLN A 226 -9.04 14.12 4.01
N GLU A 227 -7.88 14.02 4.69
CA GLU A 227 -6.65 14.69 4.26
C GLU A 227 -6.24 14.27 2.84
N GLY A 228 -5.75 15.22 2.06
CA GLY A 228 -5.31 15.05 0.69
C GLY A 228 -4.85 16.38 0.09
N CYS A 229 -3.89 16.35 -0.84
CA CYS A 229 -3.42 17.56 -1.52
C CYS A 229 -3.03 17.25 -2.96
N HIS A 230 -3.63 17.98 -3.91
CA HIS A 230 -3.19 17.93 -5.30
C HIS A 230 -1.79 18.57 -5.43
N PHE A 231 -0.91 17.90 -6.16
CA PHE A 231 0.39 18.45 -6.57
C PHE A 231 0.58 18.30 -8.06
N ASN A 232 0.66 19.42 -8.77
CA ASN A 232 1.09 19.44 -10.15
C ASN A 232 2.48 18.80 -10.28
N VAL A 233 2.77 18.19 -11.43
CA VAL A 233 4.10 17.61 -11.70
C VAL A 233 5.21 18.64 -11.50
N ALA A 234 4.99 19.91 -11.88
CA ALA A 234 5.93 21.01 -11.64
C ALA A 234 6.21 21.26 -10.15
N THR A 235 5.20 21.12 -9.29
CA THR A 235 5.35 21.26 -7.84
C THR A 235 6.09 20.05 -7.26
N GLN A 236 5.79 18.84 -7.73
CA GLN A 236 6.55 17.64 -7.36
C GLN A 236 8.05 17.79 -7.71
N GLN A 237 8.37 18.36 -8.88
CA GLN A 237 9.74 18.63 -9.32
C GLN A 237 10.52 19.58 -8.41
N ASN A 238 9.83 20.45 -7.66
CA ASN A 238 10.47 21.36 -6.70
C ASN A 238 10.63 20.68 -5.33
N VAL A 239 9.58 20.03 -4.84
CA VAL A 239 9.54 19.43 -3.50
C VAL A 239 10.53 18.27 -3.39
N LEU A 240 10.69 17.45 -4.43
CA LEU A 240 11.60 16.29 -4.41
C LEU A 240 13.06 16.69 -4.09
N PRO A 241 13.71 17.62 -4.83
CA PRO A 241 15.05 18.11 -4.48
C PRO A 241 15.14 18.75 -3.09
N TYR A 242 14.13 19.49 -2.65
CA TYR A 242 14.12 20.04 -1.27
C TYR A 242 14.11 18.91 -0.24
N LEU A 243 13.24 17.91 -0.39
CA LEU A 243 13.19 16.77 0.51
C LEU A 243 14.53 16.05 0.58
N ARG A 244 15.23 15.91 -0.55
CA ARG A 244 16.57 15.33 -0.52
C ARG A 244 17.61 16.19 0.19
N SER A 245 17.61 17.49 -0.09
CA SER A 245 18.50 18.44 0.58
C SER A 245 18.29 18.40 2.10
N GLU A 246 17.04 18.44 2.55
CA GLU A 246 16.69 18.47 3.97
C GLU A 246 16.98 17.14 4.71
N LEU A 247 16.83 15.99 4.03
CA LEU A 247 17.26 14.70 4.57
C LEU A 247 18.80 14.63 4.67
N ASN A 248 19.52 15.07 3.65
CA ASN A 248 20.98 15.09 3.65
C ASN A 248 21.55 16.01 4.74
N SER A 249 21.00 17.23 4.89
CA SER A 249 21.46 18.19 5.89
C SER A 249 21.27 17.70 7.33
N ARG A 250 20.36 16.75 7.54
CA ARG A 250 20.07 16.07 8.81
C ARG A 250 20.82 14.74 8.99
N GLY A 251 21.76 14.40 8.10
CA GLY A 251 22.51 13.15 8.16
C GLY A 251 21.68 11.91 7.84
N LEU A 252 20.60 12.06 7.06
CA LEU A 252 19.69 11.00 6.63
C LEU A 252 19.87 10.66 5.14
N SER A 253 21.10 10.76 4.62
CA SER A 253 21.41 10.50 3.21
C SER A 253 21.11 9.07 2.76
N SER A 254 21.06 8.11 3.69
CA SER A 254 20.68 6.71 3.42
C SER A 254 19.18 6.49 3.30
N VAL A 255 18.35 7.43 3.78
CA VAL A 255 16.89 7.33 3.68
C VAL A 255 16.49 7.66 2.25
N LEU A 256 15.71 6.80 1.61
CA LEU A 256 15.27 7.02 0.23
C LEU A 256 14.22 8.13 0.15
N VAL A 257 14.15 8.80 -1.00
CA VAL A 257 12.97 9.58 -1.38
C VAL A 257 12.10 8.68 -2.27
N SER A 258 10.87 8.43 -1.85
CA SER A 258 9.84 7.80 -2.68
C SER A 258 9.09 8.86 -3.49
N ALA A 259 8.58 8.47 -4.66
CA ALA A 259 7.65 9.29 -5.43
C ALA A 259 6.80 8.42 -6.38
N SER A 260 5.57 8.73 -6.75
CA SER A 260 4.77 9.86 -6.26
C SER A 260 3.46 9.39 -5.62
N ASP A 261 3.31 8.10 -5.31
CA ASP A 261 2.05 7.53 -4.79
C ASP A 261 0.85 7.82 -5.70
N GLU A 262 1.03 7.78 -7.02
CA GLU A 262 -0.08 8.03 -7.94
C GLU A 262 -1.19 6.98 -7.79
N ASN A 263 -2.46 7.41 -7.82
CA ASN A 263 -3.63 6.56 -7.62
C ASN A 263 -3.71 5.36 -8.60
N SER A 264 -3.19 5.54 -9.81
CA SER A 264 -3.30 4.58 -10.90
C SER A 264 -1.98 4.39 -11.65
N TYR A 265 -1.82 3.23 -12.29
CA TYR A 265 -0.62 2.92 -13.08
C TYR A 265 -0.41 3.90 -14.23
N ASP A 266 -1.48 4.27 -14.95
CA ASP A 266 -1.37 5.22 -16.07
C ASP A 266 -0.94 6.62 -15.58
N ALA A 267 -1.46 7.06 -14.43
CA ALA A 267 -1.04 8.31 -13.80
C ALA A 267 0.43 8.24 -13.37
N ALA A 268 0.87 7.13 -12.75
CA ALA A 268 2.28 6.93 -12.40
C ALA A 268 3.20 6.99 -13.63
N VAL A 269 2.81 6.35 -14.73
CA VAL A 269 3.55 6.39 -16.01
C VAL A 269 3.64 7.82 -16.56
N ALA A 270 2.54 8.56 -16.51
CA ALA A 270 2.46 9.94 -16.99
C ALA A 270 3.28 10.89 -16.12
N THR A 271 3.12 10.82 -14.80
CA THR A 271 3.86 11.62 -13.82
C THR A 271 5.36 11.36 -13.94
N TRP A 272 5.79 10.09 -13.98
CA TRP A 272 7.20 9.78 -14.19
C TRP A 272 7.73 10.33 -15.51
N LYS A 273 6.99 10.25 -16.62
CA LYS A 273 7.40 10.90 -17.88
C LYS A 273 7.56 12.41 -17.73
N GLY A 274 6.64 13.06 -17.02
CA GLY A 274 6.63 14.52 -16.81
C GLY A 274 7.75 15.05 -15.90
N LEU A 275 8.24 14.27 -14.94
CA LEU A 275 9.32 14.69 -14.05
C LEU A 275 10.63 14.99 -14.83
N ASN A 276 11.30 16.09 -14.48
CA ASN A 276 12.62 16.43 -15.04
C ASN A 276 13.73 15.52 -14.49
N ALA A 277 14.93 15.64 -15.07
CA ALA A 277 16.09 14.83 -14.70
C ALA A 277 16.51 14.98 -13.22
N THR A 278 16.46 16.20 -12.68
CA THR A 278 16.81 16.47 -11.27
C THR A 278 15.86 15.76 -10.30
N ALA A 279 14.55 15.83 -10.55
CA ALA A 279 13.55 15.14 -9.75
C ALA A 279 13.72 13.61 -9.84
N LYS A 280 13.87 13.06 -11.06
CA LYS A 280 14.13 11.63 -11.28
C LYS A 280 15.41 11.12 -10.62
N ALA A 281 16.46 11.93 -10.59
CA ALA A 281 17.71 11.60 -9.93
C ALA A 281 17.56 11.53 -8.40
N THR A 282 16.64 12.33 -7.84
CA THR A 282 16.35 12.36 -6.40
C THR A 282 15.60 11.12 -5.92
N VAL A 283 14.66 10.63 -6.72
CA VAL A 283 13.81 9.48 -6.37
C VAL A 283 14.64 8.20 -6.31
N GLY A 284 14.57 7.48 -5.19
CA GLY A 284 15.19 6.16 -5.01
C GLY A 284 14.21 5.01 -5.21
N GLN A 285 12.92 5.28 -5.03
CA GLN A 285 11.84 4.31 -5.12
C GLN A 285 10.62 4.95 -5.80
N ILE A 286 10.08 4.26 -6.80
CA ILE A 286 8.80 4.62 -7.41
C ILE A 286 7.70 3.93 -6.62
N ASN A 287 6.73 4.71 -6.16
CA ASN A 287 5.52 4.23 -5.54
C ASN A 287 4.30 4.46 -6.44
N VAL A 288 3.36 3.54 -6.40
CA VAL A 288 2.07 3.60 -7.12
C VAL A 288 0.98 2.87 -6.34
N HIS A 289 -0.25 3.34 -6.47
CA HIS A 289 -1.43 2.67 -5.92
C HIS A 289 -2.11 1.80 -6.98
N GLY A 290 -2.76 0.74 -6.53
CA GLY A 290 -3.41 -0.22 -7.43
C GLY A 290 -4.89 0.06 -7.73
N TYR A 291 -5.37 1.30 -7.62
CA TYR A 291 -6.80 1.62 -7.76
C TYR A 291 -7.32 1.61 -9.21
N GLN A 292 -6.44 1.38 -10.19
CA GLN A 292 -6.86 1.07 -11.57
C GLN A 292 -7.29 -0.40 -11.75
N TYR A 293 -7.22 -1.20 -10.69
CA TYR A 293 -7.60 -2.61 -10.65
C TYR A 293 -6.98 -3.40 -11.82
N ALA A 294 -7.77 -4.20 -12.53
CA ALA A 294 -7.30 -5.04 -13.63
C ALA A 294 -6.82 -4.27 -14.88
N LYS A 295 -6.89 -2.93 -14.87
CA LYS A 295 -6.49 -2.07 -15.99
C LYS A 295 -5.18 -1.34 -15.69
N GLY A 296 -4.68 -0.60 -16.68
CA GLY A 296 -3.52 0.29 -16.54
C GLY A 296 -2.20 -0.32 -16.99
N ASP A 297 -1.26 0.57 -17.32
CA ASP A 297 0.06 0.23 -17.87
C ASP A 297 1.08 -0.18 -16.80
N ARG A 298 0.84 -1.32 -16.15
CA ARG A 298 1.77 -1.92 -15.17
C ARG A 298 3.15 -2.20 -15.77
N ALA A 299 3.17 -2.79 -16.96
CA ALA A 299 4.40 -3.18 -17.65
C ALA A 299 5.23 -1.96 -18.08
N GLY A 300 4.58 -0.89 -18.56
CA GLY A 300 5.24 0.36 -18.87
C GLY A 300 5.83 1.04 -17.63
N LEU A 301 5.12 1.00 -16.49
CA LEU A 301 5.65 1.51 -15.22
C LEU A 301 6.86 0.70 -14.75
N TYR A 302 6.78 -0.63 -14.82
CA TYR A 302 7.92 -1.52 -14.55
C TYR A 302 9.13 -1.16 -15.42
N GLN A 303 8.90 -0.98 -16.73
CA GLN A 303 9.97 -0.64 -17.67
C GLN A 303 10.62 0.71 -17.32
N GLN A 304 9.84 1.69 -16.89
CA GLN A 304 10.37 2.98 -16.41
C GLN A 304 11.22 2.83 -15.15
N ALA A 305 10.76 2.04 -14.17
CA ALA A 305 11.49 1.80 -12.93
C ALA A 305 12.84 1.12 -13.21
N VAL A 306 12.83 0.00 -13.95
CA VAL A 306 14.05 -0.77 -14.24
C VAL A 306 15.04 0.02 -15.10
N SER A 307 14.57 0.68 -16.16
CA SER A 307 15.45 1.50 -17.02
C SER A 307 16.08 2.68 -16.29
N SER A 308 15.45 3.13 -15.20
CA SER A 308 15.94 4.22 -14.35
C SER A 308 16.68 3.73 -13.10
N GLY A 309 16.85 2.41 -12.94
CA GLY A 309 17.50 1.80 -11.77
C GLY A 309 16.77 2.09 -10.45
N LYS A 310 15.44 2.23 -10.48
CA LYS A 310 14.62 2.56 -9.30
C LYS A 310 13.93 1.32 -8.75
N LYS A 311 13.71 1.30 -7.44
CA LYS A 311 12.77 0.36 -6.82
C LYS A 311 11.35 0.68 -7.26
N LEU A 312 10.46 -0.30 -7.21
CA LEU A 312 9.04 -0.14 -7.53
C LEU A 312 8.20 -0.85 -6.49
N TRP A 313 7.33 -0.11 -5.81
CA TRP A 313 6.37 -0.64 -4.85
C TRP A 313 4.95 -0.42 -5.34
N ASN A 314 4.08 -1.41 -5.12
CA ASN A 314 2.67 -1.10 -4.94
C ASN A 314 2.52 -0.64 -3.49
N SER A 315 2.42 0.67 -3.30
CA SER A 315 2.44 1.31 -1.98
C SER A 315 1.05 1.44 -1.35
N GLU A 316 -0.01 1.09 -2.09
CA GLU A 316 -1.37 1.08 -1.58
C GLU A 316 -2.34 0.32 -2.48
N TYR A 317 -3.17 -0.51 -1.85
CA TYR A 317 -4.33 -1.10 -2.48
C TYR A 317 -5.43 -1.39 -1.45
N GLY A 318 -6.68 -1.18 -1.86
CA GLY A 318 -7.88 -1.56 -1.13
C GLY A 318 -9.09 -1.53 -2.06
N GLU A 319 -10.15 -2.24 -1.70
CA GLU A 319 -11.40 -2.28 -2.47
C GLU A 319 -12.53 -2.95 -1.64
N SER A 320 -13.77 -2.95 -2.12
CA SER A 320 -14.97 -3.33 -1.34
C SER A 320 -15.37 -4.82 -1.36
N ASP A 321 -14.78 -5.67 -2.20
CA ASP A 321 -15.00 -7.12 -2.26
C ASP A 321 -14.43 -7.84 -1.04
N ALA A 322 -15.28 -8.05 -0.04
CA ALA A 322 -14.92 -8.75 1.19
C ALA A 322 -14.53 -10.23 0.98
N THR A 323 -14.81 -10.83 -0.19
CA THR A 323 -14.43 -12.23 -0.48
C THR A 323 -12.92 -12.38 -0.71
N GLY A 324 -12.25 -11.31 -1.16
CA GLY A 324 -10.84 -11.31 -1.52
C GLY A 324 -10.52 -11.79 -2.93
N SER A 325 -11.53 -12.10 -3.76
CA SER A 325 -11.37 -12.49 -5.16
C SER A 325 -10.72 -11.37 -5.97
N GLN A 326 -11.21 -10.13 -5.82
CA GLN A 326 -10.62 -8.98 -6.50
C GLN A 326 -9.22 -8.63 -5.97
N LEU A 327 -8.99 -8.80 -4.67
CA LEU A 327 -7.65 -8.64 -4.07
C LEU A 327 -6.63 -9.58 -4.72
N ILE A 328 -6.86 -10.90 -4.66
CA ILE A 328 -5.87 -11.86 -5.16
C ILE A 328 -5.68 -11.76 -6.68
N SER A 329 -6.74 -11.43 -7.43
CA SER A 329 -6.65 -11.14 -8.87
C SER A 329 -5.65 -10.00 -9.14
N ASN A 330 -5.75 -8.90 -8.38
CA ASN A 330 -4.86 -7.75 -8.58
C ASN A 330 -3.43 -8.03 -8.12
N VAL A 331 -3.24 -8.75 -7.01
CA VAL A 331 -1.90 -9.15 -6.57
C VAL A 331 -1.23 -10.02 -7.65
N ILE A 332 -1.95 -10.97 -8.26
CA ILE A 332 -1.40 -11.79 -9.35
C ILE A 332 -1.01 -10.91 -10.55
N LEU A 333 -1.86 -9.97 -10.96
CA LEU A 333 -1.55 -9.03 -12.04
C LEU A 333 -0.32 -8.16 -11.73
N ASP A 334 -0.17 -7.71 -10.48
CA ASP A 334 0.98 -6.90 -10.07
C ASP A 334 2.26 -7.74 -10.13
N PHE A 335 2.24 -8.96 -9.60
CA PHE A 335 3.39 -9.88 -9.67
C PHE A 335 3.73 -10.31 -11.11
N ARG A 336 2.76 -10.27 -12.03
CA ARG A 336 2.94 -10.67 -13.44
C ARG A 336 3.38 -9.53 -14.34
N TRP A 337 2.99 -8.30 -14.05
CA TRP A 337 3.15 -7.16 -14.97
C TRP A 337 3.82 -5.94 -14.34
N LEU A 338 3.56 -5.67 -13.05
CA LEU A 338 4.14 -4.52 -12.34
C LEU A 338 5.51 -4.87 -11.75
N HIS A 339 5.71 -6.13 -11.38
CA HIS A 339 6.92 -6.64 -10.73
C HIS A 339 7.39 -5.78 -9.54
N PRO A 340 6.50 -5.45 -8.59
CA PRO A 340 6.92 -4.67 -7.44
C PRO A 340 7.82 -5.54 -6.54
N THR A 341 8.68 -4.89 -5.75
CA THR A 341 9.46 -5.57 -4.70
C THR A 341 8.80 -5.49 -3.33
N ALA A 342 7.75 -4.68 -3.17
CA ALA A 342 6.89 -4.67 -2.00
C ALA A 342 5.43 -4.39 -2.37
N TRP A 343 4.52 -4.85 -1.51
CA TRP A 343 3.09 -4.64 -1.69
C TRP A 343 2.42 -4.27 -0.37
N VAL A 344 1.74 -3.13 -0.35
CA VAL A 344 1.16 -2.55 0.85
C VAL A 344 -0.36 -2.48 0.70
N TYR A 345 -1.08 -3.16 1.60
CA TYR A 345 -2.52 -2.94 1.73
C TYR A 345 -2.77 -1.54 2.30
N TRP A 346 -3.91 -0.93 2.01
CA TRP A 346 -4.28 0.37 2.57
C TRP A 346 -4.40 0.31 4.11
N GLN A 347 -5.61 0.26 4.66
CA GLN A 347 -5.83 0.21 6.10
C GLN A 347 -6.43 -1.13 6.54
N ILE A 348 -5.96 -1.63 7.69
CA ILE A 348 -6.39 -2.94 8.20
C ILE A 348 -7.87 -2.93 8.60
N ILE A 349 -8.35 -1.82 9.17
CA ILE A 349 -9.72 -1.70 9.69
C ILE A 349 -10.48 -0.62 8.92
N ASP A 350 -11.58 -1.03 8.31
CA ASP A 350 -12.56 -0.14 7.67
C ASP A 350 -13.89 -0.89 7.44
N GLY A 351 -14.93 -0.15 7.06
CA GLY A 351 -16.24 -0.69 6.71
C GLY A 351 -16.36 -1.11 5.24
N GLY A 352 -17.53 -1.66 4.86
CA GLY A 352 -17.91 -1.86 3.45
C GLY A 352 -16.99 -2.77 2.63
N GLY A 353 -16.25 -3.67 3.29
CA GLY A 353 -15.30 -4.58 2.66
C GLY A 353 -13.91 -4.00 2.40
N TRP A 354 -13.67 -2.72 2.68
CA TRP A 354 -12.37 -2.06 2.49
C TRP A 354 -11.31 -2.53 3.49
N GLY A 355 -11.70 -2.82 4.72
CA GLY A 355 -10.81 -3.38 5.74
C GLY A 355 -10.60 -4.89 5.57
N LEU A 356 -9.42 -5.38 5.97
CA LEU A 356 -9.22 -6.81 6.22
C LEU A 356 -10.02 -7.25 7.47
N ILE A 357 -10.25 -6.33 8.40
CA ILE A 357 -11.12 -6.50 9.55
C ILE A 357 -12.19 -5.40 9.45
N THR A 358 -13.46 -5.79 9.44
CA THR A 358 -14.57 -4.85 9.43
C THR A 358 -14.64 -4.12 10.77
N GLY A 359 -14.70 -2.79 10.72
CA GLY A 359 -14.85 -1.95 11.91
C GLY A 359 -15.14 -0.49 11.57
N ASP A 360 -15.30 0.32 12.62
CA ASP A 360 -15.55 1.76 12.53
C ASP A 360 -14.50 2.50 13.37
N ASN A 361 -13.66 3.29 12.69
CA ASN A 361 -12.57 4.03 13.32
C ASN A 361 -13.06 5.20 14.20
N VAL A 362 -14.26 5.74 13.94
CA VAL A 362 -14.85 6.83 14.74
C VAL A 362 -15.54 6.26 15.98
N ALA A 363 -16.34 5.22 15.81
CA ALA A 363 -17.02 4.55 16.91
C ALA A 363 -16.09 3.67 17.76
N GLY A 364 -14.90 3.33 17.24
CA GLY A 364 -13.95 2.46 17.94
C GLY A 364 -14.43 1.01 18.05
N THR A 365 -15.20 0.53 17.08
CA THR A 365 -15.81 -0.81 17.10
C THR A 365 -15.23 -1.73 16.04
N LEU A 366 -15.27 -3.04 16.31
CA LEU A 366 -14.88 -4.11 15.39
C LEU A 366 -16.04 -5.09 15.22
N SER A 367 -16.24 -5.57 14.00
CA SER A 367 -17.24 -6.60 13.67
C SER A 367 -16.60 -7.97 13.39
N GLY A 368 -15.35 -8.01 12.91
CA GLY A 368 -14.61 -9.26 12.65
C GLY A 368 -13.86 -9.26 11.32
N PRO A 369 -13.07 -10.30 11.02
CA PRO A 369 -12.32 -10.41 9.76
C PRO A 369 -13.24 -10.57 8.55
N THR A 370 -12.79 -10.11 7.39
CA THR A 370 -13.37 -10.49 6.09
C THR A 370 -12.64 -11.72 5.54
N GLN A 371 -13.24 -12.43 4.57
CA GLN A 371 -12.57 -13.57 3.91
C GLN A 371 -11.25 -13.13 3.26
N LYS A 372 -11.20 -11.88 2.77
CA LYS A 372 -10.01 -11.22 2.25
C LYS A 372 -8.79 -11.28 3.18
N TYR A 373 -8.98 -11.20 4.51
CA TYR A 373 -7.90 -11.37 5.48
C TYR A 373 -7.20 -12.73 5.29
N PHE A 374 -7.98 -13.80 5.19
CA PHE A 374 -7.48 -15.17 5.05
C PHE A 374 -6.86 -15.43 3.68
N VAL A 375 -7.40 -14.79 2.62
CA VAL A 375 -6.79 -14.80 1.28
C VAL A 375 -5.41 -14.16 1.32
N LEU A 376 -5.29 -12.96 1.90
CA LEU A 376 -4.00 -12.27 2.00
C LEU A 376 -3.01 -13.03 2.89
N ALA A 377 -3.48 -13.71 3.94
CA ALA A 377 -2.65 -14.54 4.81
C ALA A 377 -1.92 -15.67 4.05
N GLN A 378 -2.50 -16.20 2.96
CA GLN A 378 -1.83 -17.19 2.10
C GLN A 378 -0.58 -16.64 1.42
N LEU A 379 -0.57 -15.34 1.12
CA LEU A 379 0.56 -14.65 0.50
C LEU A 379 1.56 -14.23 1.57
N THR A 380 1.12 -13.45 2.54
CA THR A 380 1.99 -12.75 3.48
C THR A 380 2.79 -13.71 4.34
N ARG A 381 2.20 -14.84 4.75
CA ARG A 381 2.87 -15.84 5.59
C ARG A 381 3.86 -16.72 4.83
N HIS A 382 3.80 -16.75 3.49
CA HIS A 382 4.55 -17.70 2.68
C HIS A 382 5.54 -17.06 1.71
N ILE A 383 5.24 -15.88 1.15
CA ILE A 383 6.18 -15.08 0.36
C ILE A 383 6.84 -14.09 1.30
N ARG A 384 8.05 -14.41 1.76
CA ARG A 384 8.74 -13.71 2.85
C ARG A 384 9.88 -12.82 2.35
N PRO A 385 10.27 -11.78 3.12
CA PRO A 385 11.39 -10.93 2.77
C PRO A 385 12.65 -11.72 2.45
N GLY A 386 13.39 -11.30 1.42
CA GLY A 386 14.61 -11.97 0.94
C GLY A 386 14.37 -13.03 -0.13
N MET A 387 13.13 -13.45 -0.38
CA MET A 387 12.82 -14.36 -1.49
C MET A 387 12.97 -13.64 -2.84
N ARG A 388 13.45 -14.36 -3.85
CA ARG A 388 13.47 -13.90 -5.23
C ARG A 388 12.11 -14.13 -5.88
N ILE A 389 11.51 -13.09 -6.48
CA ILE A 389 10.26 -13.23 -7.22
C ILE A 389 10.54 -13.82 -8.60
N LEU A 390 9.75 -14.84 -8.95
CA LEU A 390 9.86 -15.57 -10.20
C LEU A 390 8.60 -15.35 -11.04
N ASP A 391 8.76 -15.48 -12.34
CA ASP A 391 7.65 -15.63 -13.26
C ASP A 391 6.99 -17.01 -13.09
N SER A 392 5.72 -17.00 -12.70
CA SER A 392 4.87 -18.19 -12.56
C SER A 392 4.38 -18.76 -13.90
N GLY A 393 4.56 -18.01 -15.00
CA GLY A 393 4.13 -18.39 -16.34
C GLY A 393 2.62 -18.34 -16.58
N CYS A 394 1.82 -17.89 -15.60
CA CYS A 394 0.36 -17.93 -15.67
C CYS A 394 -0.31 -16.82 -14.84
N ASP A 395 -1.61 -16.66 -15.05
CA ASP A 395 -2.42 -15.60 -14.41
C ASP A 395 -3.27 -16.14 -13.23
N TYR A 396 -2.87 -17.27 -12.65
CA TYR A 396 -3.54 -17.89 -11.49
C TYR A 396 -2.57 -18.26 -10.37
N ALA A 397 -1.28 -17.93 -10.48
CA ALA A 397 -0.31 -18.25 -9.46
C ALA A 397 0.80 -17.20 -9.33
N ILE A 398 1.41 -17.16 -8.14
CA ILE A 398 2.59 -16.37 -7.80
C ILE A 398 3.68 -17.33 -7.34
N ALA A 399 4.91 -17.09 -7.79
CA ALA A 399 6.07 -17.91 -7.43
C ALA A 399 7.19 -17.06 -6.81
N ALA A 400 7.75 -17.57 -5.71
CA ALA A 400 8.89 -16.96 -5.04
C ALA A 400 9.88 -18.05 -4.59
N TYR A 401 11.17 -17.75 -4.65
CA TYR A 401 12.24 -18.68 -4.31
C TYR A 401 13.09 -18.16 -3.17
N ASP A 402 13.16 -18.92 -2.08
CA ASP A 402 14.11 -18.73 -0.99
C ASP A 402 15.41 -19.45 -1.33
N ALA A 403 16.44 -18.68 -1.68
CA ALA A 403 17.73 -19.23 -2.05
C ALA A 403 18.49 -19.82 -0.85
N THR A 404 18.27 -19.30 0.36
CA THR A 404 18.93 -19.76 1.59
C THR A 404 18.33 -21.07 2.05
N ALA A 405 17.01 -21.19 2.02
CA ALA A 405 16.29 -22.41 2.41
C ALA A 405 16.15 -23.43 1.26
N HIS A 406 16.60 -23.08 0.05
CA HIS A 406 16.38 -23.85 -1.18
C HIS A 406 14.90 -24.21 -1.40
N LYS A 407 14.00 -23.27 -1.14
CA LYS A 407 12.54 -23.51 -1.12
C LYS A 407 11.83 -22.70 -2.19
N LEU A 408 11.07 -23.39 -3.05
CA LEU A 408 10.10 -22.77 -3.94
C LEU A 408 8.74 -22.64 -3.22
N VAL A 409 8.15 -21.45 -3.28
CA VAL A 409 6.80 -21.16 -2.80
C VAL A 409 5.95 -20.84 -4.01
N ILE A 410 4.81 -21.52 -4.14
CA ILE A 410 3.79 -21.25 -5.15
C ILE A 410 2.48 -21.02 -4.41
N VAL A 411 1.88 -19.85 -4.59
CA VAL A 411 0.53 -19.54 -4.12
C VAL A 411 -0.36 -19.49 -5.35
N ALA A 412 -1.40 -20.31 -5.39
CA ALA A 412 -2.25 -20.47 -6.57
C ALA A 412 -3.74 -20.37 -6.22
N VAL A 413 -4.53 -19.89 -7.18
CA VAL A 413 -5.98 -19.74 -7.06
C VAL A 413 -6.64 -20.68 -8.07
N ASN A 414 -7.59 -21.49 -7.58
CA ASN A 414 -8.52 -22.17 -8.46
C ASN A 414 -9.75 -21.26 -8.66
N TRP A 415 -9.89 -20.71 -9.87
CA TRP A 415 -11.00 -19.82 -10.23
C TRP A 415 -12.29 -20.53 -10.63
N GLY A 416 -12.20 -21.82 -10.95
CA GLY A 416 -13.32 -22.61 -11.46
C GLY A 416 -13.78 -23.68 -10.48
N ASP A 417 -14.47 -24.68 -11.02
CA ASP A 417 -14.80 -25.91 -10.31
C ASP A 417 -13.54 -26.66 -9.86
N ALA A 418 -13.71 -27.69 -9.03
CA ALA A 418 -12.61 -28.54 -8.59
C ALA A 418 -11.84 -29.12 -9.80
N GLN A 419 -10.54 -28.81 -9.88
CA GLN A 419 -9.64 -29.20 -10.98
C GLN A 419 -8.21 -29.39 -10.47
N TYR A 420 -7.35 -30.05 -11.26
CA TYR A 420 -5.92 -30.06 -10.98
C TYR A 420 -5.23 -28.82 -11.55
N LEU A 421 -4.44 -28.15 -10.70
CA LEU A 421 -3.47 -27.14 -11.11
C LEU A 421 -2.08 -27.79 -11.13
N ASN A 422 -1.53 -28.00 -12.32
CA ASN A 422 -0.23 -28.62 -12.51
C ASN A 422 0.87 -27.58 -12.67
N PHE A 423 1.99 -27.79 -11.97
CA PHE A 423 3.19 -26.94 -12.04
C PHE A 423 4.37 -27.79 -12.51
N ASP A 424 4.86 -27.52 -13.72
CA ASP A 424 6.08 -28.12 -14.25
C ASP A 424 7.31 -27.46 -13.60
N LEU A 425 8.02 -28.25 -12.80
CA LEU A 425 9.24 -27.85 -12.09
C LEU A 425 10.50 -28.47 -12.70
N SER A 426 10.42 -29.06 -13.89
CA SER A 426 11.55 -29.74 -14.55
C SER A 426 12.78 -28.86 -14.80
N LYS A 427 12.61 -27.53 -14.74
CA LYS A 427 13.70 -26.55 -14.89
C LYS A 427 14.47 -26.27 -13.59
N PHE A 428 14.06 -26.81 -12.46
CA PHE A 428 14.79 -26.71 -11.20
C PHE A 428 15.77 -27.87 -11.05
N ALA A 429 16.95 -27.60 -10.46
CA ALA A 429 18.04 -28.57 -10.36
C ALA A 429 17.68 -29.82 -9.54
N THR A 430 16.80 -29.66 -8.55
CA THR A 430 16.29 -30.78 -7.74
C THR A 430 14.80 -30.90 -7.98
N PRO A 431 14.31 -32.00 -8.57
CA PRO A 431 12.89 -32.22 -8.73
C PRO A 431 12.22 -32.39 -7.36
N GLY A 432 10.96 -31.99 -7.26
CA GLY A 432 10.14 -32.37 -6.12
C GLY A 432 10.07 -33.90 -6.00
N GLN A 433 10.18 -34.45 -4.80
CA GLN A 433 10.00 -35.88 -4.59
C GLN A 433 8.50 -36.20 -4.66
N SER A 434 8.12 -37.28 -5.34
CA SER A 434 6.75 -37.78 -5.29
C SER A 434 6.37 -38.09 -3.84
N GLY A 435 5.25 -37.56 -3.36
CA GLY A 435 4.84 -37.65 -1.95
C GLY A 435 5.52 -36.66 -1.00
N ALA A 436 6.32 -35.70 -1.50
CA ALA A 436 6.83 -34.61 -0.68
C ALA A 436 5.67 -33.84 -0.01
N THR A 437 5.86 -33.51 1.26
CA THR A 437 4.85 -32.78 2.04
C THR A 437 4.65 -31.38 1.44
N ILE A 438 3.56 -31.20 0.69
CA ILE A 438 3.02 -29.89 0.39
C ILE A 438 2.35 -29.42 1.69
N ASN A 439 2.93 -28.43 2.37
CA ASN A 439 2.25 -27.76 3.46
C ASN A 439 1.10 -26.95 2.85
N VAL A 440 -0.06 -27.59 2.69
CA VAL A 440 -1.29 -26.92 2.27
C VAL A 440 -1.74 -26.07 3.44
N GLY A 441 -1.46 -24.77 3.36
CA GLY A 441 -1.98 -23.78 4.30
C GLY A 441 -3.48 -23.56 4.10
N ALA A 442 -4.31 -24.59 4.07
CA ALA A 442 -5.76 -24.39 4.07
C ALA A 442 -6.14 -23.83 5.44
N LEU A 443 -6.32 -22.51 5.52
CA LEU A 443 -6.94 -21.86 6.66
C LEU A 443 -8.42 -22.29 6.62
N LYS A 444 -8.77 -23.24 7.48
CA LYS A 444 -10.16 -23.67 7.70
C LYS A 444 -10.97 -22.57 8.37
#